data_AF-A0A7V6IM36-F1
#
_entry.id   AF-A0A7V6IM36-F1
#
_cell.length_a   1.000
_cell.length_b   1.000
_cell.length_c   1.000
_cell.angle_alpha   90.00
_cell.angle_beta   90.00
_cell.angle_gamma   90.00
#
_symmetry.space_group_name_H-M   'P 1'
#
loop_
_entity.id
_entity.type
_entity.pdbx_description
1 polymer ?
#
loop_
_entity_poly.entity_id
_entity_poly.type
_entity_poly.pdbx_seq_one_letter_code
_entity_poly.pdbx_strand_id
1 'polypeptide(L)'
;NENANLVDNFVTIYPNPAKDKITLQSSEEMAQVKIYDMFGKTIGTYQVSGLETTIGVDKLASGIYIAEITTINNSKAVKKFSITQ
;
A
#
# COMPACT_ATOMS: atom_id res chain seq x y z
N ASN A 1 -27.12 -1.47 -0.33
CA ASN A 1 -26.38 -2.34 -1.27
C ASN A 1 -25.03 -1.72 -1.55
N GLU A 2 -24.06 -1.97 -0.68
CA GLU A 2 -22.65 -1.60 -0.91
C GLU A 2 -21.80 -2.76 -0.43
N ASN A 3 -21.79 -3.83 -1.22
CA ASN A 3 -20.84 -4.92 -1.04
C ASN A 3 -19.50 -4.41 -1.56
N ALA A 4 -18.75 -3.71 -0.71
CA ALA A 4 -17.37 -3.36 -0.99
C ALA A 4 -16.55 -4.67 -0.97
N ASN A 5 -16.48 -5.35 -2.11
CA ASN A 5 -15.51 -6.40 -2.36
C ASN A 5 -14.12 -5.75 -2.42
N LEU A 6 -13.56 -5.41 -1.25
CA LEU A 6 -12.25 -4.78 -1.09
C LEU A 6 -11.07 -5.75 -1.24
N VAL A 7 -11.31 -6.97 -1.73
CA VAL A 7 -10.25 -7.95 -1.99
C VAL A 7 -9.90 -7.91 -3.48
N ASP A 8 -9.43 -6.75 -3.90
CA ASP A 8 -8.82 -6.63 -5.21
C ASP A 8 -7.42 -7.27 -5.16
N ASN A 9 -7.33 -8.46 -5.77
CA ASN A 9 -6.11 -9.26 -5.88
C ASN A 9 -5.13 -8.71 -6.93
N PHE A 10 -5.43 -7.55 -7.53
CA PHE A 10 -4.60 -6.96 -8.57
C PHE A 10 -3.31 -6.33 -8.04
N VAL A 11 -3.19 -6.11 -6.72
CA VAL A 11 -1.97 -5.61 -6.06
C VAL A 11 -1.40 -6.62 -5.06
N THR A 12 -0.09 -6.79 -5.06
CA THR A 12 0.68 -7.48 -4.01
C THR A 12 1.60 -6.50 -3.30
N ILE A 13 1.93 -6.80 -2.04
CA ILE A 13 2.86 -6.02 -1.22
C ILE A 13 3.88 -6.97 -0.57
N TYR A 14 5.16 -6.69 -0.73
CA TYR A 14 6.23 -7.50 -0.16
C TYR A 14 7.51 -6.68 0.08
N PRO A 15 8.41 -7.12 0.98
CA PRO A 15 8.21 -8.19 1.95
C PRO A 15 7.16 -7.80 3.00
N ASN A 16 6.53 -8.81 3.59
CA ASN A 16 5.66 -8.65 4.76
C ASN A 16 5.92 -9.83 5.71
N PRO A 17 6.54 -9.62 6.89
CA PRO A 17 6.92 -8.34 7.46
C PRO A 17 8.02 -7.58 6.68
N ALA A 18 7.94 -6.26 6.66
CA ALA A 18 8.90 -5.34 6.06
C ALA A 18 9.92 -4.84 7.10
N LYS A 19 11.12 -4.49 6.64
CA LYS A 19 12.16 -3.85 7.47
C LYS A 19 12.41 -2.43 7.00
N ASP A 20 13.04 -2.31 5.82
CA ASP A 20 13.51 -1.01 5.32
C ASP A 20 12.61 -0.44 4.21
N LYS A 21 11.93 -1.32 3.48
CA LYS A 21 11.12 -0.96 2.31
C LYS A 21 10.00 -1.96 2.07
N ILE A 22 8.97 -1.50 1.38
CA ILE A 22 7.96 -2.32 0.72
C ILE A 22 8.02 -2.09 -0.78
N THR A 23 7.74 -3.12 -1.53
CA THR A 23 7.47 -3.10 -2.97
C THR A 23 6.00 -3.42 -3.17
N LEU A 24 5.31 -2.56 -3.92
CA LEU A 24 3.97 -2.81 -4.41
C LEU A 24 4.07 -3.17 -5.88
N GLN A 25 3.46 -4.28 -6.25
CA GLN A 25 3.35 -4.73 -7.63
C GLN A 25 1.87 -4.84 -7.98
N SER A 26 1.49 -4.33 -9.15
CA SER A 26 0.11 -4.21 -9.59
C SER A 26 -0.04 -4.72 -11.03
N SER A 27 -1.17 -5.35 -11.36
CA SER A 27 -1.52 -5.64 -12.76
C SER A 27 -2.11 -4.43 -13.50
N GLU A 28 -2.40 -3.35 -12.79
CA GLU A 28 -2.88 -2.08 -13.33
C GLU A 28 -1.91 -0.94 -12.98
N GLU A 29 -1.79 0.06 -13.87
CA GLU A 29 -0.92 1.21 -13.64
C GLU A 29 -1.39 2.02 -12.42
N MET A 30 -0.49 2.15 -11.44
CA MET A 30 -0.76 2.87 -10.21
C MET A 30 -0.60 4.37 -10.41
N ALA A 31 -1.42 5.17 -9.74
CA ALA A 31 -1.34 6.63 -9.72
C ALA A 31 -0.93 7.15 -8.34
N GLN A 32 -1.44 6.53 -7.26
CA GLN A 32 -1.20 6.98 -5.91
C GLN A 32 -1.14 5.82 -4.92
N VAL A 33 -0.26 5.93 -3.94
CA VAL A 33 -0.25 5.10 -2.73
C VAL A 33 -0.37 6.01 -1.50
N LYS A 34 -1.30 5.72 -0.61
CA LYS A 34 -1.40 6.32 0.72
C LYS A 34 -1.08 5.28 1.78
N ILE A 35 -0.26 5.65 2.76
CA ILE A 35 0.05 4.80 3.90
C ILE A 35 -0.58 5.40 5.15
N TYR A 36 -1.26 4.55 5.92
CA TYR A 36 -1.86 4.87 7.20
C TYR A 36 -1.31 3.96 8.30
N ASP A 37 -1.29 4.47 9.54
CA ASP A 37 -1.16 3.60 10.71
C ASP A 37 -2.49 2.90 11.04
N MET A 38 -2.47 2.01 12.04
CA MET A 38 -3.66 1.26 12.46
C MET A 38 -4.81 2.10 13.03
N PHE A 39 -4.55 3.37 13.36
CA PHE A 39 -5.55 4.32 13.86
C PHE A 39 -6.11 5.21 12.73
N GLY A 40 -5.69 4.99 11.48
CA GLY A 40 -6.12 5.75 10.31
C GLY A 40 -5.38 7.07 10.14
N LYS A 41 -4.31 7.33 10.89
CA LYS A 41 -3.49 8.52 10.68
C LYS A 41 -2.69 8.34 9.39
N THR A 42 -2.80 9.31 8.48
CA THR A 42 -1.99 9.35 7.26
C THR A 42 -0.51 9.55 7.62
N ILE A 43 0.30 8.57 7.24
CA ILE A 43 1.76 8.58 7.38
C ILE A 43 2.41 9.21 6.14
N GLY A 44 1.88 8.93 4.96
CA GLY A 44 2.42 9.45 3.71
C GLY A 44 1.46 9.30 2.53
N THR A 45 1.65 10.15 1.52
CA THR A 45 0.99 10.08 0.22
C THR A 45 2.06 10.16 -0.86
N TYR A 46 2.08 9.16 -1.75
CA TYR A 46 3.09 8.99 -2.78
C TYR A 46 2.38 9.00 -4.14
N GLN A 47 2.76 9.93 -5.00
CA GLN A 47 2.38 9.87 -6.42
C GLN A 47 3.35 8.90 -7.09
N VAL A 48 2.81 7.90 -7.77
CA VAL A 48 3.57 6.81 -8.39
C VAL A 48 3.09 6.62 -9.82
N SER A 49 3.90 5.94 -10.62
CA SER A 49 3.53 5.54 -11.98
C SER A 49 4.08 4.15 -12.27
N GLY A 50 3.46 3.47 -13.22
CA GLY A 50 3.82 2.10 -13.61
C GLY A 50 3.19 1.00 -12.75
N LEU A 51 3.65 -0.23 -13.01
CA LEU A 51 3.13 -1.47 -12.43
C LEU A 51 3.87 -1.90 -11.17
N GLU A 52 4.98 -1.24 -10.83
CA GLU A 52 5.78 -1.52 -9.65
C GLU A 52 6.26 -0.21 -9.02
N THR A 53 6.24 -0.14 -7.69
CA THR A 53 6.83 0.97 -6.96
C THR A 53 7.42 0.49 -5.63
N THR A 54 8.46 1.16 -5.17
CA THR A 54 9.12 0.86 -3.89
C THR A 54 9.05 2.06 -2.97
N ILE A 55 8.62 1.84 -1.73
CA ILE A 55 8.48 2.87 -0.70
C ILE A 55 9.37 2.49 0.49
N GLY A 56 10.23 3.42 0.91
CA GLY A 56 11.05 3.29 2.12
C GLY A 56 10.19 3.43 3.37
N VAL A 57 10.35 2.49 4.30
CA VAL A 57 9.64 2.43 5.58
C VAL A 57 10.58 2.27 6.78
N ASP A 58 11.89 2.39 6.56
CA ASP A 58 12.98 2.26 7.53
C ASP A 58 12.84 3.19 8.75
N LYS A 59 12.20 4.34 8.56
CA LYS A 59 11.98 5.34 9.62
C LYS A 59 10.69 5.13 10.41
N LEU A 60 9.87 4.16 10.05
CA LEU A 60 8.60 3.88 10.70
C LEU A 60 8.80 2.90 11.86
N ALA A 61 8.04 3.10 12.93
CA ALA A 61 8.05 2.18 14.07
C ALA A 61 7.50 0.81 13.67
N SER A 62 7.97 -0.25 14.33
CA SER A 62 7.36 -1.58 14.17
C SER A 62 5.88 -1.55 14.49
N GLY A 63 5.07 -2.23 13.69
CA GLY A 63 3.62 -2.19 13.81
C GLY A 63 2.89 -2.60 12.54
N ILE A 64 1.57 -2.44 12.56
CA ILE A 64 0.69 -2.72 11.43
C ILE A 64 0.35 -1.42 10.71
N TYR A 65 0.44 -1.45 9.39
CA TYR A 65 0.15 -0.34 8.50
C TYR A 65 -0.80 -0.78 7.38
N ILE A 66 -1.46 0.20 6.78
CA ILE A 66 -2.39 0.02 5.66
C ILE A 66 -1.89 0.86 4.49
N ALA A 67 -1.75 0.24 3.32
CA ALA A 67 -1.55 0.91 2.06
C ALA A 67 -2.88 0.94 1.27
N GLU A 68 -3.35 2.12 0.91
CA GLU A 68 -4.41 2.33 -0.09
C GLU A 68 -3.77 2.72 -1.41
N ILE A 69 -4.02 1.93 -2.45
CA ILE A 69 -3.50 2.10 -3.80
C ILE A 69 -4.64 2.55 -4.69
N THR A 70 -4.45 3.61 -5.45
CA THR A 70 -5.37 4.08 -6.50
C THR A 70 -4.69 3.96 -7.86
N THR A 71 -5.35 3.32 -8.82
CA THR A 71 -4.85 3.18 -10.20
C THR A 71 -5.24 4.40 -11.05
N ILE A 72 -4.64 4.54 -12.23
CA ILE A 72 -4.99 5.61 -13.18
C ILE A 72 -6.46 5.53 -13.64
N ASN A 73 -7.06 4.33 -13.57
CA ASN A 73 -8.46 4.08 -13.93
C ASN A 73 -9.42 4.27 -12.74
N ASN A 74 -8.93 4.81 -11.61
CA ASN A 74 -9.65 4.98 -10.35
C ASN A 74 -10.04 3.67 -9.63
N SER A 75 -9.50 2.51 -10.02
CA SER A 75 -9.60 1.29 -9.23
C SER A 75 -8.85 1.47 -7.90
N LYS A 76 -9.36 0.86 -6.82
CA LYS A 76 -8.74 0.98 -5.49
C LYS A 76 -8.47 -0.39 -4.88
N ALA A 77 -7.25 -0.58 -4.39
CA ALA A 77 -6.87 -1.73 -3.57
C ALA A 77 -6.39 -1.29 -2.20
N VAL A 78 -6.68 -2.11 -1.19
CA VAL A 78 -6.18 -1.90 0.18
C VAL A 78 -5.35 -3.10 0.60
N LYS A 79 -4.13 -2.86 1.11
CA LYS A 79 -3.22 -3.91 1.56
C LYS A 79 -2.72 -3.61 2.97
N LYS A 80 -2.83 -4.60 3.85
CA LYS A 80 -2.25 -4.55 5.19
C LYS A 80 -0.85 -5.15 5.16
N PHE A 81 0.11 -4.49 5.81
CA PHE A 81 1.46 -5.02 5.99
C PHE A 81 1.98 -4.72 7.39
N SER A 82 2.98 -5.48 7.81
CA SER A 82 3.65 -5.30 9.11
C SER A 82 5.07 -4.82 8.90
N ILE A 83 5.56 -3.98 9.79
CA ILE A 83 6.96 -3.55 9.86
C ILE A 83 7.58 -4.13 11.13
N THR A 84 8.79 -4.67 11.02
CA THR A 84 9.61 -5.19 12.12
C THR A 84 11.03 -4.65 11.97
N GLN A 85 11.61 -4.07 13.03
CA GLN A 85 13.02 -3.65 13.05
C GLN A 85 13.92 -4.81 13.49
#